data_AF-A0AB36YLE0-F1
#
_entry.id   AF-A0AB36YLE0-F1
#
_cell.length_a   1.000
_cell.length_b   1.000
_cell.length_c   1.000
_cell.angle_alpha   90.00
_cell.angle_beta   90.00
_cell.angle_gamma   90.00
#
_symmetry.space_group_name_H-M   'P 1'
#
loop_
_entity.id
_entity.type
_entity.pdbx_description
1 polymer ?
#
loop_
_entity_poly.entity_id
_entity_poly.type
_entity_poly.pdbx_seq_one_letter_code
_entity_poly.pdbx_strand_id
1 'polypeptide(L)'
;MSDAMPTPPPSAPDRGMRWVLLLIAVSLLWYLLADRYTPYTQQARLQAYVVPVAAEVAGQIKRVAVGNNQEVRQGDVLFELDQEQYRIALARAEADLDTVRRQIGASTAGIDSAQAALVAAQANERKARQDAERLKRLIDEDPGTVSVRRLEGAQATRDQAISQVAAARAEVERAREQQGGAQEDNAQLRSAAANVEKARLDLARTVVRADANGLITDLRTDVGHYVGAGSPMMTLISIHDVWISADMTENNLGRLRPETPVLVVLDALPGTVLKGRIRSIGYGVSVGQSTPPGTLPTVQNSREWLRSAQRFPVIVQLELDQLQDKTVLRVGGQAEVMALPSEGNPLNLLGRLFMWLMSWLSYAY
;
A
#
# COMPACT_ATOMS: atom_id res chain seq x y z
N MET A 1 40.66 -86.26 -10.77
CA MET A 1 40.64 -85.26 -9.68
C MET A 1 41.90 -84.42 -9.79
N SER A 2 41.75 -83.11 -9.98
CA SER A 2 42.83 -82.11 -9.82
C SER A 2 42.12 -80.76 -9.76
N ASP A 3 41.80 -80.30 -8.56
CA ASP A 3 42.58 -79.34 -7.76
C ASP A 3 42.15 -77.90 -8.07
N ALA A 4 41.29 -77.38 -7.19
CA ALA A 4 40.86 -75.98 -7.20
C ALA A 4 42.00 -75.13 -6.63
N MET A 5 42.62 -74.31 -7.49
CA MET A 5 43.64 -73.36 -7.06
C MET A 5 43.03 -72.24 -6.19
N PRO A 6 43.71 -71.83 -5.10
CA PRO A 6 43.25 -70.73 -4.27
C PRO A 6 43.41 -69.40 -5.00
N THR A 7 42.38 -68.55 -4.96
CA THR A 7 42.42 -67.20 -5.51
C THR A 7 43.40 -66.33 -4.72
N PRO A 8 44.26 -65.53 -5.38
CA PRO A 8 45.22 -64.68 -4.69
C PRO A 8 44.50 -63.55 -3.92
N PRO A 9 45.00 -63.16 -2.73
CA PRO A 9 44.44 -62.05 -1.98
C PRO A 9 44.59 -60.73 -2.75
N PRO A 10 43.67 -59.76 -2.59
CA PRO A 10 43.71 -58.50 -3.31
C PRO A 10 45.03 -57.76 -3.04
N SER A 11 45.77 -57.44 -4.11
CA SER A 11 47.03 -56.71 -4.03
C SER A 11 46.81 -55.32 -3.42
N ALA A 12 47.71 -54.91 -2.53
CA ALA A 12 47.66 -53.59 -1.90
C ALA A 12 47.66 -52.48 -2.97
N PRO A 13 46.90 -51.39 -2.77
CA PRO A 13 46.76 -50.35 -3.78
C PRO A 13 48.12 -49.72 -4.09
N ASP A 14 48.43 -49.64 -5.40
CA ASP A 14 49.67 -49.11 -5.94
C ASP A 14 49.91 -47.67 -5.45
N ARG A 15 51.17 -47.21 -5.35
CA ARG A 15 51.49 -45.90 -4.73
C ARG A 15 50.77 -44.74 -5.42
N GLY A 16 50.55 -44.83 -6.74
CA GLY A 16 49.77 -43.86 -7.51
C GLY A 16 48.29 -43.84 -7.13
N MET A 17 47.67 -45.00 -6.90
CA MET A 17 46.28 -45.11 -6.44
C MET A 17 46.12 -44.45 -5.06
N ARG A 18 47.10 -44.59 -4.17
CA ARG A 18 47.09 -43.93 -2.84
C ARG A 18 47.16 -42.41 -2.95
N TRP A 19 47.97 -41.86 -3.85
CA TRP A 19 48.03 -40.42 -4.09
C TRP A 19 46.73 -39.88 -4.68
N VAL A 20 46.13 -40.59 -5.63
CA VAL A 20 44.84 -40.21 -6.21
C VAL A 20 43.73 -40.26 -5.15
N LEU A 21 43.67 -41.32 -4.34
CA LEU A 21 42.70 -41.43 -3.24
C LEU A 21 42.91 -40.35 -2.18
N LEU A 22 44.16 -39.99 -1.87
CA LEU A 22 44.48 -38.92 -0.94
C LEU A 22 44.06 -37.56 -1.51
N LEU A 23 44.28 -37.32 -2.80
CA LEU A 23 43.86 -36.09 -3.48
C LEU A 23 42.32 -35.98 -3.51
N ILE A 24 41.61 -37.08 -3.80
CA ILE A 24 40.14 -37.13 -3.72
C ILE A 24 39.67 -36.84 -2.30
N ALA A 25 40.27 -37.48 -1.28
CA ALA A 25 39.89 -37.27 0.12
C ALA A 25 40.13 -35.83 0.58
N VAL A 26 41.28 -35.23 0.22
CA VAL A 26 41.60 -33.83 0.51
C VAL A 26 40.65 -32.89 -0.23
N SER A 27 40.35 -33.16 -1.50
CA SER A 27 39.40 -32.37 -2.29
C SER A 27 37.99 -32.44 -1.73
N LEU A 28 37.56 -33.60 -1.23
CA LEU A 28 36.23 -33.80 -0.68
C LEU A 28 36.09 -33.15 0.71
N LEU A 29 37.13 -33.27 1.54
CA LEU A 29 37.23 -32.54 2.81
C LEU A 29 37.23 -31.02 2.57
N TRP A 30 37.99 -30.55 1.58
CA TRP A 30 38.01 -29.15 1.18
C TRP A 30 36.63 -28.67 0.74
N TYR A 31 35.95 -29.41 -0.13
CA TYR A 31 34.61 -29.09 -0.61
C TYR A 31 33.62 -28.94 0.56
N LEU A 32 33.61 -29.90 1.50
CA LEU A 32 32.74 -29.85 2.68
C LEU A 32 33.06 -28.68 3.63
N LEU A 33 34.34 -28.33 3.77
CA LEU A 33 34.76 -27.17 4.56
C LEU A 33 34.41 -25.86 3.86
N ALA A 34 34.63 -25.73 2.56
CA ALA A 34 34.29 -24.54 1.79
C ALA A 34 32.78 -24.28 1.82
N ASP A 35 31.95 -25.30 1.60
CA ASP A 35 30.48 -25.20 1.61
C ASP A 35 29.94 -24.66 2.95
N ARG A 36 30.57 -25.04 4.07
CA ARG A 36 30.13 -24.62 5.42
C ARG A 36 30.72 -23.29 5.91
N TYR A 37 31.95 -22.96 5.52
CA TYR A 37 32.68 -21.81 6.09
C TYR A 37 32.80 -20.62 5.13
N THR A 38 32.67 -20.86 3.83
CA THR A 38 32.75 -19.83 2.79
C THR A 38 31.68 -20.14 1.74
N PRO A 39 30.39 -20.10 2.14
CA PRO A 39 29.31 -20.54 1.27
C PRO A 39 29.22 -19.63 0.05
N TYR A 40 29.16 -20.26 -1.11
CA TYR A 40 29.12 -19.63 -2.43
C TYR A 40 27.89 -20.09 -3.19
N THR A 41 27.26 -19.18 -3.92
CA THR A 41 26.16 -19.52 -4.82
C THR A 41 26.23 -18.68 -6.09
N GLN A 42 26.02 -19.34 -7.22
CA GLN A 42 25.79 -18.71 -8.53
C GLN A 42 24.30 -18.47 -8.79
N GLN A 43 23.44 -19.00 -7.91
CA GLN A 43 22.00 -18.81 -8.00
C GLN A 43 21.61 -17.55 -7.22
N ALA A 44 22.11 -16.40 -7.67
CA ALA A 44 21.69 -15.12 -7.14
C ALA A 44 21.19 -14.22 -8.27
N ARG A 45 20.16 -13.42 -7.94
CA ARG A 45 19.60 -12.46 -8.89
C ARG A 45 19.42 -11.11 -8.25
N LEU A 46 19.69 -10.07 -9.05
CA LEU A 46 19.39 -8.70 -8.68
C LEU A 46 17.87 -8.49 -8.67
N GLN A 47 17.35 -7.96 -7.59
CA GLN A 47 15.94 -7.65 -7.39
C GLN A 47 15.76 -6.20 -6.97
N ALA A 48 14.62 -5.64 -7.32
CA ALA A 48 14.18 -4.33 -6.89
C ALA A 48 12.66 -4.35 -6.71
N TYR A 49 12.10 -3.30 -6.12
CA TYR A 49 10.65 -3.16 -6.09
C TYR A 49 10.13 -2.89 -7.50
N VAL A 50 9.24 -3.76 -7.95
CA VAL A 50 8.57 -3.68 -9.25
C VAL A 50 7.12 -3.32 -8.97
N VAL A 51 6.75 -2.07 -9.24
CA VAL A 51 5.43 -1.54 -8.91
C VAL A 51 4.64 -1.35 -10.20
N PRO A 52 3.50 -2.04 -10.38
CA PRO A 52 2.62 -1.79 -11.51
C PRO A 52 1.97 -0.40 -11.35
N VAL A 53 2.13 0.45 -12.35
CA VAL A 53 1.50 1.78 -12.40
C VAL A 53 0.15 1.62 -13.11
N ALA A 54 -0.92 1.83 -12.37
CA ALA A 54 -2.30 1.74 -12.85
C ALA A 54 -3.01 3.08 -12.74
N ALA A 55 -4.02 3.29 -13.58
CA ALA A 55 -4.91 4.43 -13.43
C ALA A 55 -5.85 4.22 -12.24
N GLU A 56 -5.98 5.21 -11.35
CA GLU A 56 -6.94 5.14 -10.23
C GLU A 56 -8.39 5.42 -10.67
N VAL A 57 -8.55 6.11 -11.80
CA VAL A 57 -9.85 6.46 -12.39
C VAL A 57 -9.89 6.06 -13.87
N ALA A 58 -11.08 5.76 -14.40
CA ALA A 58 -11.24 5.26 -15.76
C ALA A 58 -11.39 6.39 -16.79
N GLY A 59 -10.67 6.32 -17.91
CA GLY A 59 -10.78 7.34 -18.94
C GLY A 59 -9.93 7.06 -20.17
N GLN A 60 -10.06 7.92 -21.18
CA GLN A 60 -9.20 7.86 -22.35
C GLN A 60 -7.89 8.59 -22.07
N ILE A 61 -6.77 8.01 -22.49
CA ILE A 61 -5.45 8.65 -22.38
C ILE A 61 -5.36 9.77 -23.40
N LYS A 62 -5.12 10.99 -22.90
CA LYS A 62 -4.93 12.20 -23.71
C LYS A 62 -3.47 12.44 -24.03
N ARG A 63 -2.57 12.06 -23.12
CA ARG A 63 -1.13 12.28 -23.26
C ARG A 63 -0.34 11.22 -22.52
N VAL A 64 0.71 10.70 -23.14
CA VAL A 64 1.75 9.89 -22.49
C VAL A 64 3.02 10.74 -22.44
N ALA A 65 3.59 10.90 -21.25
CA ALA A 65 4.70 11.82 -20.98
C ALA A 65 6.06 11.12 -20.90
N VAL A 66 6.05 9.78 -20.83
CA VAL A 66 7.24 8.94 -20.61
C VAL A 66 7.35 7.88 -21.69
N GLY A 67 8.59 7.50 -22.01
CA GLY A 67 8.92 6.38 -22.88
C GLY A 67 9.30 5.12 -22.09
N ASN A 68 9.41 4.01 -22.81
CA ASN A 68 9.94 2.78 -22.26
C ASN A 68 11.45 2.92 -21.95
N ASN A 69 11.91 2.37 -20.82
CA ASN A 69 13.28 2.49 -20.29
C ASN A 69 13.72 3.93 -19.96
N GLN A 70 12.77 4.81 -19.62
CA GLN A 70 13.07 6.18 -19.20
C GLN A 70 13.15 6.28 -17.67
N GLU A 71 14.16 7.01 -17.16
CA GLU A 71 14.25 7.35 -15.74
C GLU A 71 13.27 8.48 -15.40
N VAL A 72 12.56 8.30 -14.30
CA VAL A 72 11.57 9.26 -13.78
C VAL A 72 11.85 9.56 -12.32
N ARG A 73 11.57 10.79 -11.93
CA ARG A 73 11.60 11.22 -10.53
C ARG A 73 10.21 11.14 -9.91
N GLN A 74 10.19 11.05 -8.59
CA GLN A 74 8.95 11.14 -7.82
C GLN A 74 8.19 12.43 -8.18
N GLY A 75 6.91 12.28 -8.51
CA GLY A 75 6.03 13.37 -8.91
C GLY A 75 6.01 13.68 -10.41
N ASP A 76 6.91 13.10 -11.21
CA ASP A 76 6.89 13.25 -12.67
C ASP A 76 5.59 12.68 -13.22
N VAL A 77 4.99 13.39 -14.18
CA VAL A 77 3.78 12.93 -14.86
C VAL A 77 4.15 11.77 -15.78
N LEU A 78 3.41 10.66 -15.67
CA LEU A 78 3.59 9.48 -16.50
C LEU A 78 2.63 9.51 -17.68
N PHE A 79 1.34 9.68 -17.41
CA PHE A 79 0.30 9.88 -18.41
C PHE A 79 -0.88 10.66 -17.84
N GLU A 80 -1.65 11.26 -18.73
CA GLU A 80 -2.83 12.06 -18.41
C GLU A 80 -4.04 11.51 -19.13
N LEU A 81 -5.11 11.33 -18.37
CA LEU A 81 -6.43 11.00 -18.87
C LEU A 81 -7.16 12.27 -19.32
N ASP A 82 -8.18 12.11 -20.16
CA ASP A 82 -9.07 13.21 -20.50
C ASP A 82 -9.84 13.68 -19.27
N GLN A 83 -9.69 14.96 -18.96
CA GLN A 83 -10.18 15.59 -17.73
C GLN A 83 -11.59 16.16 -17.89
N GLU A 84 -12.11 16.32 -19.11
CA GLU A 84 -13.34 17.06 -19.35
C GLU A 84 -14.52 16.50 -18.56
N GLN A 85 -14.71 15.18 -18.57
CA GLN A 85 -15.78 14.54 -17.78
C GLN A 85 -15.65 14.80 -16.27
N TYR A 86 -14.41 14.87 -15.75
CA TYR A 86 -14.13 15.09 -14.33
C TYR A 86 -14.29 16.55 -13.93
N ARG A 87 -13.94 17.49 -14.82
CA ARG A 87 -14.21 18.93 -14.61
C ARG A 87 -15.70 19.21 -14.59
N ILE A 88 -16.46 18.59 -15.49
CA ILE A 88 -17.93 18.69 -15.51
C ILE A 88 -18.52 18.08 -14.23
N ALA A 89 -18.01 16.93 -13.79
CA ALA A 89 -18.46 16.30 -12.54
C ALA A 89 -18.17 17.18 -11.30
N LEU A 90 -17.00 17.81 -11.23
CA LEU A 90 -16.65 18.75 -10.17
C LEU A 90 -17.57 19.98 -10.19
N ALA A 91 -17.77 20.60 -11.36
CA ALA A 91 -18.66 21.76 -11.51
C ALA A 91 -20.10 21.43 -11.10
N ARG A 92 -20.59 20.22 -11.42
CA ARG A 92 -21.90 19.74 -10.99
C ARG A 92 -21.96 19.58 -9.46
N ALA A 93 -20.96 18.95 -8.85
CA ALA A 93 -20.90 18.78 -7.40
C ALA A 93 -20.86 20.13 -6.67
N GLU A 94 -20.13 21.11 -7.21
CA GLU A 94 -20.05 22.46 -6.67
C GLU A 94 -21.41 23.19 -6.75
N ALA A 95 -22.14 23.03 -7.87
CA ALA A 95 -23.49 23.57 -8.02
C ALA A 95 -24.50 22.90 -7.08
N ASP A 96 -24.39 21.59 -6.85
CA ASP A 96 -25.22 20.86 -5.90
C ASP A 96 -24.96 21.34 -4.46
N LEU A 97 -23.69 21.57 -4.08
CA LEU A 97 -23.31 22.15 -2.80
C LEU A 97 -23.89 23.55 -2.60
N ASP A 98 -23.82 24.40 -3.63
CA ASP A 98 -24.40 25.74 -3.58
C ASP A 98 -25.93 25.69 -3.42
N THR A 99 -26.59 24.76 -4.09
CA THR A 99 -28.04 24.53 -3.96
C THR A 99 -28.41 24.16 -2.51
N VAL A 100 -27.66 23.25 -1.89
CA VAL A 100 -27.86 22.85 -0.48
C VAL A 100 -27.62 24.04 0.46
N ARG A 101 -26.58 24.84 0.23
CA ARG A 101 -26.31 26.05 1.01
C ARG A 101 -27.46 27.05 0.93
N ARG A 102 -27.99 27.29 -0.28
CA ARG A 102 -29.16 28.16 -0.49
C ARG A 102 -30.40 27.62 0.21
N GLN A 103 -30.63 26.31 0.18
CA GLN A 103 -31.74 25.67 0.89
C GLN A 103 -31.64 25.88 2.41
N ILE A 104 -30.44 25.69 2.99
CA ILE A 104 -30.21 25.94 4.43
C ILE A 104 -30.43 27.42 4.77
N GLY A 105 -29.99 28.34 3.91
CA GLY A 105 -30.25 29.77 4.05
C GLY A 105 -31.74 30.09 4.08
N ALA A 106 -32.52 29.51 3.16
CA ALA A 106 -33.97 29.65 3.13
C ALA A 106 -34.64 29.06 4.38
N SER A 107 -34.21 27.88 4.84
CA SER A 107 -34.71 27.27 6.08
C SER A 107 -34.40 28.12 7.31
N THR A 108 -33.23 28.76 7.35
CA THR A 108 -32.84 29.68 8.45
C THR A 108 -33.78 30.88 8.51
N ALA A 109 -34.04 31.53 7.37
CA ALA A 109 -35.01 32.62 7.29
C ALA A 109 -36.43 32.18 7.68
N GLY A 110 -36.81 30.94 7.38
CA GLY A 110 -38.07 30.34 7.81
C GLY A 110 -38.17 30.19 9.34
N ILE A 111 -37.08 29.78 10.00
CA ILE A 111 -37.01 29.71 11.48
C ILE A 111 -37.13 31.10 12.09
N ASP A 112 -36.44 32.10 11.53
CA ASP A 112 -36.52 33.48 12.01
C ASP A 112 -37.96 34.03 11.92
N SER A 113 -38.67 33.73 10.83
CA SER A 113 -40.09 34.07 10.66
C SER A 113 -40.98 33.37 11.70
N ALA A 114 -40.80 32.06 11.91
CA ALA A 114 -41.54 31.30 12.92
C ALA A 114 -41.27 31.82 14.34
N GLN A 115 -40.02 32.19 14.63
CA GLN A 115 -39.62 32.76 15.92
C GLN A 115 -40.26 34.13 16.15
N ALA A 116 -40.34 34.98 15.12
CA ALA A 116 -41.06 36.25 15.20
C ALA A 116 -42.57 36.04 15.47
N ALA A 117 -43.19 35.05 14.82
CA ALA A 117 -44.58 34.69 15.07
C ALA A 117 -44.81 34.19 16.51
N LEU A 118 -43.88 33.41 17.06
CA LEU A 118 -43.91 32.99 18.46
C LEU A 118 -43.81 34.18 19.43
N VAL A 119 -42.92 35.14 19.17
CA VAL A 119 -42.79 36.36 19.98
C VAL A 119 -44.09 37.17 19.95
N ALA A 120 -44.72 37.31 18.78
CA ALA A 120 -46.02 37.98 18.65
C ALA A 120 -47.13 37.24 19.43
N ALA A 121 -47.18 35.90 19.33
CA ALA A 121 -48.14 35.09 20.09
C ALA A 121 -47.93 35.23 21.61
N GLN A 122 -46.68 35.25 22.08
CA GLN A 122 -46.35 35.47 23.49
C GLN A 122 -46.73 36.87 23.97
N ALA A 123 -46.55 37.90 23.14
CA ALA A 123 -47.00 39.25 23.46
C ALA A 123 -48.52 39.32 23.63
N ASN A 124 -49.26 38.62 22.77
CA ASN A 124 -50.73 38.52 22.88
C ASN A 124 -51.18 37.72 24.11
N GLU A 125 -50.51 36.61 24.46
CA GLU A 125 -50.79 35.87 25.70
C GLU A 125 -50.54 36.73 26.93
N ARG A 126 -49.42 37.45 26.99
CA ARG A 126 -49.12 38.38 28.10
C ARG A 126 -50.21 39.43 28.27
N LYS A 127 -50.67 40.04 27.16
CA LYS A 127 -51.77 41.01 27.19
C LYS A 127 -53.06 40.37 27.72
N ALA A 128 -53.48 39.25 27.14
CA ALA A 128 -54.71 38.56 27.53
C ALA A 128 -54.69 38.11 29.00
N ARG A 129 -53.54 37.64 29.48
CA ARG A 129 -53.30 37.32 30.89
C ARG A 129 -53.44 38.54 31.79
N GLN A 130 -52.78 39.65 31.47
CA GLN A 130 -52.86 40.89 32.25
C GLN A 130 -54.28 41.43 32.31
N ASP A 131 -55.04 41.36 31.21
CA ASP A 131 -56.43 41.80 31.16
C ASP A 131 -57.35 40.90 32.02
N ALA A 132 -57.18 39.58 31.96
CA ALA A 132 -57.91 38.63 32.81
C ALA A 132 -57.57 38.80 34.30
N GLU A 133 -56.29 38.96 34.64
CA GLU A 133 -55.83 39.21 36.02
C GLU A 133 -56.33 40.55 36.55
N ARG A 134 -56.32 41.60 35.72
CA ARG A 134 -56.86 42.93 36.07
C ARG A 134 -58.36 42.85 36.37
N LEU A 135 -59.13 42.18 35.52
CA LEU A 135 -60.59 42.00 35.73
C LEU A 135 -60.88 41.17 36.98
N LYS A 136 -60.09 40.13 37.23
CA LYS A 136 -60.24 39.32 38.46
C LYS A 136 -60.01 40.17 39.70
N ARG A 137 -58.91 40.94 39.76
CA ARG A 137 -58.63 41.85 40.88
C ARG A 137 -59.75 42.87 41.10
N LEU A 138 -60.27 43.47 40.03
CA LEU A 138 -61.38 44.42 40.12
C LEU A 138 -62.65 43.82 40.74
N ILE A 139 -62.98 42.56 40.41
CA ILE A 139 -64.14 41.86 41.00
C ILE A 139 -63.88 41.52 42.47
N ASP A 140 -62.66 41.10 42.81
CA ASP A 140 -62.26 40.74 44.18
C ASP A 140 -62.23 41.98 45.10
N GLU A 141 -61.83 43.15 44.58
CA GLU A 141 -61.74 44.41 45.32
C GLU A 141 -63.10 45.14 45.43
N ASP A 142 -63.95 45.11 44.40
CA ASP A 142 -65.24 45.82 44.36
C ASP A 142 -66.36 44.97 43.72
N PRO A 143 -67.11 44.20 44.54
CA PRO A 143 -68.16 43.30 44.06
C PRO A 143 -69.33 44.05 43.41
N GLY A 144 -69.44 43.97 42.07
CA GLY A 144 -70.54 44.53 41.29
C GLY A 144 -70.13 45.50 40.18
N THR A 145 -68.87 45.97 40.19
CA THR A 145 -68.34 46.94 39.21
C THR A 145 -68.13 46.35 37.80
N VAL A 146 -68.01 45.04 37.68
CA VAL A 146 -67.86 44.32 36.40
C VAL A 146 -68.66 43.02 36.37
N SER A 147 -69.21 42.67 35.21
CA SER A 147 -69.99 41.43 35.02
C SER A 147 -69.09 40.19 35.00
N VAL A 148 -69.49 39.12 35.70
CA VAL A 148 -68.79 37.81 35.71
C VAL A 148 -68.55 37.28 34.29
N ARG A 149 -69.50 37.48 33.37
CA ARG A 149 -69.37 37.09 31.96
C ARG A 149 -68.16 37.76 31.27
N ARG A 150 -67.79 38.99 31.66
CA ARG A 150 -66.59 39.65 31.11
C ARG A 150 -65.31 38.96 31.59
N LEU A 151 -65.25 38.50 32.84
CA LEU A 151 -64.11 37.74 33.35
C LEU A 151 -64.01 36.39 32.63
N GLU A 152 -65.11 35.65 32.49
CA GLU A 152 -65.14 34.38 31.76
C GLU A 152 -64.68 34.55 30.30
N GLY A 153 -65.13 35.60 29.62
CA GLY A 153 -64.66 35.93 28.27
C GLY A 153 -63.17 36.27 28.19
N ALA A 154 -62.64 37.01 29.17
CA ALA A 154 -61.21 37.31 29.26
C ALA A 154 -60.37 36.06 29.56
N GLN A 155 -60.87 35.16 30.41
CA GLN A 155 -60.25 33.86 30.69
C GLN A 155 -60.22 32.98 29.43
N ALA A 156 -61.33 32.86 28.71
CA ALA A 156 -61.38 32.14 27.44
C ALA A 156 -60.39 32.73 26.40
N THR A 157 -60.28 34.06 26.34
CA THR A 157 -59.30 34.75 25.46
C THR A 157 -57.86 34.43 25.86
N ARG A 158 -57.55 34.40 27.17
CA ARG A 158 -56.24 33.97 27.68
C ARG A 158 -55.94 32.52 27.29
N ASP A 159 -56.88 31.61 27.49
CA ASP A 159 -56.68 30.18 27.20
C ASP A 159 -56.49 29.92 25.69
N GLN A 160 -57.20 30.69 24.85
CA GLN A 160 -56.96 30.72 23.41
C GLN A 160 -55.54 31.22 23.08
N ALA A 161 -55.09 32.30 23.73
CA ALA A 161 -53.74 32.84 23.50
C ALA A 161 -52.63 31.87 23.95
N ILE A 162 -52.83 31.15 25.06
CA ILE A 162 -51.92 30.07 25.50
C ILE A 162 -51.83 28.97 24.43
N SER A 163 -52.96 28.55 23.87
CA SER A 163 -53.01 27.55 22.81
C SER A 163 -52.28 28.04 21.55
N GLN A 164 -52.41 29.32 21.21
CA GLN A 164 -51.69 29.93 20.08
C GLN A 164 -50.17 29.97 20.29
N VAL A 165 -49.71 30.24 21.52
CA VAL A 165 -48.27 30.15 21.87
C VAL A 165 -47.77 28.72 21.72
N ALA A 166 -48.54 27.73 22.18
CA ALA A 166 -48.18 26.32 22.03
C ALA A 166 -48.05 25.93 20.54
N ALA A 167 -48.99 26.35 19.69
CA ALA A 167 -48.94 26.12 18.25
C ALA A 167 -47.73 26.80 17.59
N ALA A 168 -47.46 28.08 17.92
CA ALA A 168 -46.31 28.81 17.37
C ALA A 168 -44.98 28.21 17.82
N ARG A 169 -44.91 27.67 19.05
CA ARG A 169 -43.72 26.96 19.54
C ARG A 169 -43.48 25.65 18.79
N ALA A 170 -44.54 24.87 18.54
CA ALA A 170 -44.45 23.65 17.74
C ALA A 170 -43.99 23.95 16.30
N GLU A 171 -44.42 25.09 15.74
CA GLU A 171 -44.02 25.52 14.39
C GLU A 171 -42.52 25.88 14.31
N VAL A 172 -41.98 26.57 15.33
CA VAL A 172 -40.53 26.83 15.42
C VAL A 172 -39.74 25.51 15.47
N GLU A 173 -40.20 24.54 16.26
CA GLU A 173 -39.53 23.25 16.37
C GLU A 173 -39.58 22.48 15.04
N ARG A 174 -40.75 22.45 14.39
CA ARG A 174 -40.94 21.87 13.05
C ARG A 174 -39.99 22.50 12.02
N ALA A 175 -39.80 23.81 12.07
CA ALA A 175 -38.87 24.52 11.18
C ALA A 175 -37.40 24.18 11.46
N ARG A 176 -37.01 24.02 12.74
CA ARG A 176 -35.67 23.56 13.13
C ARG A 176 -35.39 22.12 12.71
N GLU A 177 -36.35 21.23 12.90
CA GLU A 177 -36.25 19.84 12.46
C GLU A 177 -36.09 19.75 10.93
N GLN A 178 -36.83 20.57 10.17
CA GLN A 178 -36.69 20.64 8.71
C GLN A 178 -35.35 21.18 8.24
N GLN A 179 -34.74 22.08 9.00
CA GLN A 179 -33.37 22.54 8.72
C GLN A 179 -32.36 21.40 8.94
N GLY A 180 -32.65 20.41 9.80
CA GLY A 180 -31.81 19.23 9.97
C GLY A 180 -30.45 19.52 10.64
N GLY A 181 -30.39 20.57 11.47
CA GLY A 181 -29.19 21.00 12.20
C GLY A 181 -28.60 22.32 11.71
N ALA A 182 -27.70 22.90 12.51
CA ALA A 182 -26.95 24.09 12.13
C ALA A 182 -25.96 23.78 11.00
N GLN A 183 -25.59 24.81 10.23
CA GLN A 183 -24.81 24.73 8.98
C GLN A 183 -23.78 23.58 8.95
N GLU A 184 -22.83 23.55 9.88
CA GLU A 184 -21.73 22.58 9.87
C GLU A 184 -22.13 21.14 10.24
N ASP A 185 -23.16 20.97 11.07
CA ASP A 185 -23.66 19.65 11.49
C ASP A 185 -24.70 19.07 10.53
N ASN A 186 -25.23 19.90 9.63
CA ASN A 186 -26.23 19.50 8.66
C ASN A 186 -25.71 18.35 7.77
N ALA A 187 -26.39 17.21 7.82
CA ALA A 187 -25.99 16.00 7.10
C ALA A 187 -26.00 16.18 5.58
N GLN A 188 -26.93 16.98 5.03
CA GLN A 188 -27.01 17.26 3.60
C GLN A 188 -25.83 18.14 3.16
N LEU A 189 -25.45 19.15 3.96
CA LEU A 189 -24.29 19.98 3.65
C LEU A 189 -23.00 19.17 3.65
N ARG A 190 -22.78 18.33 4.68
CA ARG A 190 -21.60 17.45 4.76
C ARG A 190 -21.53 16.47 3.60
N SER A 191 -22.66 15.87 3.23
CA SER A 191 -22.75 14.97 2.06
C SER A 191 -22.40 15.69 0.76
N ALA A 192 -22.96 16.88 0.53
CA ALA A 192 -22.65 17.67 -0.66
C ALA A 192 -21.18 18.11 -0.71
N ALA A 193 -20.60 18.51 0.43
CA ALA A 193 -19.19 18.87 0.53
C ALA A 193 -18.27 17.67 0.24
N ALA A 194 -18.60 16.49 0.77
CA ALA A 194 -17.86 15.26 0.49
C ALA A 194 -17.93 14.86 -0.99
N ASN A 195 -19.06 15.12 -1.67
CA ASN A 195 -19.18 14.88 -3.11
C ASN A 195 -18.28 15.82 -3.93
N VAL A 196 -18.13 17.09 -3.52
CA VAL A 196 -17.16 18.02 -4.14
C VAL A 196 -15.73 17.53 -3.93
N GLU A 197 -15.38 17.10 -2.73
CA GLU A 197 -14.05 16.58 -2.42
C GLU A 197 -13.74 15.32 -3.24
N LYS A 198 -14.69 14.39 -3.35
CA LYS A 198 -14.56 13.21 -4.19
C LYS A 198 -14.35 13.59 -5.65
N ALA A 199 -15.16 14.48 -6.21
CA ALA A 199 -15.03 14.91 -7.60
C ALA A 199 -13.68 15.61 -7.86
N ARG A 200 -13.18 16.39 -6.90
CA ARG A 200 -11.86 17.01 -6.95
C ARG A 200 -10.73 15.98 -6.91
N LEU A 201 -10.84 14.97 -6.06
CA LEU A 201 -9.88 13.87 -5.96
C LEU A 201 -9.85 13.06 -7.26
N ASP A 202 -11.02 12.73 -7.81
CA ASP A 202 -11.14 12.00 -9.07
C ASP A 202 -10.54 12.82 -10.23
N LEU A 203 -10.74 14.14 -10.25
CA LEU A 203 -10.09 15.04 -11.19
C LEU A 203 -8.56 15.07 -11.01
N ALA A 204 -8.05 15.09 -9.78
CA ALA A 204 -6.60 15.06 -9.53
C ALA A 204 -5.97 13.74 -10.00
N ARG A 205 -6.68 12.62 -9.80
CA ARG A 205 -6.28 11.26 -10.22
C ARG A 205 -6.28 11.03 -11.72
N THR A 206 -6.78 11.98 -12.52
CA THR A 206 -6.62 11.94 -13.98
C THR A 206 -5.17 12.10 -14.43
N VAL A 207 -4.32 12.68 -13.59
CA VAL A 207 -2.89 12.86 -13.85
C VAL A 207 -2.13 11.82 -13.04
N VAL A 208 -1.70 10.75 -13.70
CA VAL A 208 -0.96 9.67 -13.05
C VAL A 208 0.52 10.07 -12.98
N ARG A 209 1.08 10.04 -11.77
CA ARG A 209 2.45 10.46 -11.47
C ARG A 209 3.26 9.30 -10.91
N ALA A 210 4.58 9.42 -10.95
CA ALA A 210 5.48 8.45 -10.33
C ALA A 210 5.48 8.60 -8.80
N ASP A 211 5.18 7.51 -8.08
CA ASP A 211 5.20 7.50 -6.61
C ASP A 211 6.62 7.55 -6.02
N ALA A 212 7.63 7.11 -6.80
CA ALA A 212 9.03 7.09 -6.40
C ALA A 212 9.95 7.30 -7.61
N ASN A 213 11.23 7.60 -7.32
CA ASN A 213 12.28 7.63 -8.34
C ASN A 213 12.52 6.21 -8.89
N GLY A 214 12.58 6.07 -10.20
CA GLY A 214 12.67 4.75 -10.83
C GLY A 214 12.81 4.77 -12.34
N LEU A 215 12.79 3.58 -12.92
CA LEU A 215 12.83 3.36 -14.36
C LEU A 215 11.47 2.82 -14.81
N ILE A 216 10.89 3.41 -15.86
CA ILE A 216 9.67 2.90 -16.47
C ILE A 216 10.01 1.76 -17.43
N THR A 217 9.32 0.63 -17.30
CA THR A 217 9.40 -0.51 -18.22
C THR A 217 7.99 -1.02 -18.57
N ASP A 218 7.91 -1.86 -19.60
CA ASP A 218 6.66 -2.46 -20.10
C ASP A 218 5.54 -1.42 -20.32
N LEU A 219 5.88 -0.31 -21.00
CA LEU A 219 4.88 0.69 -21.40
C LEU A 219 3.96 0.10 -22.47
N ARG A 220 2.72 -0.21 -22.11
CA ARG A 220 1.73 -0.87 -22.97
C ARG A 220 0.57 0.02 -23.38
N THR A 221 0.76 1.34 -23.33
CA THR A 221 -0.31 2.31 -23.60
C THR A 221 0.15 3.46 -24.46
N ASP A 222 -0.79 4.08 -25.16
CA ASP A 222 -0.56 5.23 -26.04
C ASP A 222 -1.80 6.16 -26.04
N VAL A 223 -1.65 7.35 -26.60
CA VAL A 223 -2.72 8.34 -26.75
C VAL A 223 -3.92 7.73 -27.47
N GLY A 224 -5.11 7.99 -26.93
CA GLY A 224 -6.38 7.49 -27.46
C GLY A 224 -6.83 6.15 -26.87
N HIS A 225 -5.96 5.41 -26.16
CA HIS A 225 -6.33 4.17 -25.49
C HIS A 225 -7.25 4.44 -24.27
N TYR A 226 -8.29 3.63 -24.11
CA TYR A 226 -9.22 3.72 -22.98
C TYR A 226 -8.79 2.77 -21.86
N VAL A 227 -8.63 3.28 -20.64
CA VAL A 227 -8.16 2.50 -19.49
C VAL A 227 -9.22 2.43 -18.40
N GLY A 228 -9.36 1.23 -17.82
CA GLY A 228 -10.18 1.01 -16.63
C GLY A 228 -9.38 1.30 -15.35
N ALA A 229 -10.09 1.68 -14.28
CA ALA A 229 -9.49 1.86 -12.96
C ALA A 229 -8.84 0.55 -12.47
N GLY A 230 -7.62 0.64 -11.95
CA GLY A 230 -6.82 -0.50 -11.47
C GLY A 230 -6.11 -1.29 -12.57
N SER A 231 -6.26 -0.92 -13.85
CA SER A 231 -5.57 -1.59 -14.94
C SER A 231 -4.13 -1.07 -15.09
N PRO A 232 -3.09 -1.92 -14.97
CA PRO A 232 -1.69 -1.50 -15.06
C PRO A 232 -1.28 -1.21 -16.50
N MET A 233 -0.69 -0.04 -16.73
CA MET A 233 -0.29 0.44 -18.06
C MET A 233 1.22 0.42 -18.29
N MET A 234 1.98 0.47 -17.20
CA MET A 234 3.43 0.39 -17.20
C MET A 234 3.90 -0.13 -15.85
N THR A 235 5.18 -0.43 -15.76
CA THR A 235 5.83 -0.91 -14.54
C THR A 235 6.92 0.06 -14.15
N LEU A 236 6.90 0.53 -12.91
CA LEU A 236 7.95 1.34 -12.31
C LEU A 236 8.90 0.43 -11.52
N ILE A 237 10.16 0.38 -11.95
CA ILE A 237 11.22 -0.27 -11.20
C ILE A 237 11.86 0.77 -10.29
N SER A 238 11.75 0.58 -8.98
CA SER A 238 12.39 1.43 -7.99
C SER A 238 13.91 1.24 -7.99
N ILE A 239 14.66 2.27 -8.40
CA ILE A 239 16.13 2.20 -8.48
C ILE A 239 16.84 2.58 -7.17
N HIS A 240 16.11 3.03 -6.16
CA HIS A 240 16.69 3.52 -4.90
C HIS A 240 16.93 2.43 -3.85
N ASP A 241 16.22 1.30 -3.93
CA ASP A 241 16.46 0.12 -3.08
C ASP A 241 16.54 -1.14 -3.94
N VAL A 242 17.78 -1.55 -4.21
CA VAL A 242 18.13 -2.74 -4.98
C VAL A 242 18.84 -3.73 -4.07
N TRP A 243 18.42 -4.99 -4.09
CA TRP A 243 19.00 -6.07 -3.30
C TRP A 243 19.29 -7.28 -4.18
N ILE A 244 20.06 -8.22 -3.63
CA ILE A 244 20.30 -9.51 -4.29
C ILE A 244 19.59 -10.59 -3.49
N SER A 245 18.81 -11.41 -4.19
CA SER A 245 18.28 -12.66 -3.64
C SER A 245 19.23 -13.77 -4.03
N ALA A 246 19.98 -14.30 -3.06
CA ALA A 246 20.94 -15.38 -3.25
C ALA A 246 20.39 -16.69 -2.66
N ASP A 247 20.12 -17.67 -3.52
CA ASP A 247 19.58 -18.96 -3.12
C ASP A 247 20.71 -19.85 -2.58
N MET A 248 20.75 -19.99 -1.26
CA MET A 248 21.77 -20.78 -0.55
C MET A 248 21.18 -22.09 -0.01
N THR A 249 21.96 -23.17 -0.01
CA THR A 249 21.50 -24.47 0.51
C THR A 249 21.32 -24.43 2.03
N GLU A 250 20.51 -25.33 2.60
CA GLU A 250 20.32 -25.44 4.05
C GLU A 250 21.64 -25.57 4.83
N ASN A 251 22.61 -26.32 4.29
CA ASN A 251 23.92 -26.49 4.91
C ASN A 251 24.69 -25.15 5.01
N ASN A 252 24.54 -24.29 4.01
CA ASN A 252 25.21 -22.99 3.93
C ASN A 252 24.70 -22.02 5.00
N LEU A 253 23.44 -22.15 5.43
CA LEU A 253 22.80 -21.23 6.37
C LEU A 253 23.35 -21.32 7.80
N GLY A 254 23.93 -22.46 8.19
CA GLY A 254 24.24 -22.76 9.60
C GLY A 254 25.21 -21.77 10.28
N ARG A 255 25.94 -20.96 9.51
CA ARG A 255 26.85 -19.91 10.01
C ARG A 255 26.50 -18.50 9.54
N LEU A 256 25.49 -18.35 8.69
CA LEU A 256 25.09 -17.04 8.20
C LEU A 256 24.29 -16.32 9.28
N ARG A 257 24.60 -15.05 9.47
CA ARG A 257 23.87 -14.15 10.35
C ARG A 257 23.57 -12.86 9.59
N PRO A 258 22.52 -12.10 9.96
CA PRO A 258 22.41 -10.70 9.55
C PRO A 258 23.72 -9.96 9.80
N GLU A 259 24.07 -9.01 8.93
CA GLU A 259 25.34 -8.26 8.89
C GLU A 259 26.59 -9.03 8.47
N THR A 260 26.48 -10.31 8.12
CA THR A 260 27.61 -11.07 7.56
C THR A 260 28.12 -10.40 6.27
N PRO A 261 29.43 -10.12 6.15
CA PRO A 261 29.98 -9.54 4.94
C PRO A 261 29.94 -10.53 3.79
N VAL A 262 29.56 -10.04 2.61
CA VAL A 262 29.51 -10.82 1.37
C VAL A 262 30.27 -10.11 0.25
N LEU A 263 30.79 -10.92 -0.66
CA LEU A 263 31.34 -10.48 -1.93
C LEU A 263 30.34 -10.84 -3.02
N VAL A 264 30.11 -9.91 -3.93
CA VAL A 264 29.18 -10.05 -5.03
C VAL A 264 29.89 -9.75 -6.33
N VAL A 265 29.71 -10.62 -7.32
CA VAL A 265 30.07 -10.36 -8.71
C VAL A 265 28.78 -10.33 -9.52
N LEU A 266 28.59 -9.27 -10.30
CA LEU A 266 27.46 -9.14 -11.22
C LEU A 266 27.96 -9.40 -12.62
N ASP A 267 27.24 -10.21 -13.39
CA ASP A 267 27.59 -10.46 -14.80
C ASP A 267 27.44 -9.18 -15.64
N ALA A 268 26.57 -8.26 -15.21
CA ALA A 268 26.42 -6.95 -15.84
C ALA A 268 27.63 -6.01 -15.62
N LEU A 269 28.50 -6.31 -14.64
CA LEU A 269 29.67 -5.52 -14.27
C LEU A 269 30.91 -6.43 -14.14
N PRO A 270 31.43 -6.93 -15.27
CA PRO A 270 32.62 -7.78 -15.24
C PRO A 270 33.84 -7.01 -14.72
N GLY A 271 34.75 -7.73 -14.06
CA GLY A 271 35.98 -7.19 -13.47
C GLY A 271 35.82 -6.45 -12.13
N THR A 272 34.58 -6.24 -11.66
CA THR A 272 34.30 -5.58 -10.37
C THR A 272 33.75 -6.56 -9.33
N VAL A 273 34.35 -6.57 -8.14
CA VAL A 273 33.83 -7.27 -6.97
C VAL A 273 33.18 -6.25 -6.04
N LEU A 274 31.86 -6.32 -5.91
CA LEU A 274 31.09 -5.46 -5.01
C LEU A 274 31.07 -6.05 -3.61
N LYS A 275 31.07 -5.16 -2.62
CA LYS A 275 30.88 -5.54 -1.22
C LYS A 275 29.42 -5.36 -0.84
N GLY A 276 28.95 -6.22 0.05
CA GLY A 276 27.60 -6.14 0.60
C GLY A 276 27.52 -6.82 1.95
N ARG A 277 26.32 -6.83 2.52
CA ARG A 277 26.01 -7.48 3.80
C ARG A 277 24.71 -8.24 3.70
N ILE A 278 24.59 -9.32 4.46
CA ILE A 278 23.32 -10.05 4.58
C ILE A 278 22.33 -9.18 5.37
N ARG A 279 21.25 -8.73 4.72
CA ARG A 279 20.16 -7.99 5.36
C ARG A 279 19.27 -8.96 6.16
N SER A 280 18.87 -10.05 5.52
CA SER A 280 18.01 -11.06 6.14
C SER A 280 18.14 -12.42 5.48
N ILE A 281 17.79 -13.47 6.21
CA ILE A 281 17.75 -14.85 5.73
C ILE A 281 16.28 -15.27 5.68
N GLY A 282 15.81 -15.82 4.55
CA GLY A 282 14.44 -16.29 4.41
C GLY A 282 14.12 -17.40 5.40
N TYR A 283 13.02 -17.25 6.15
CA TYR A 283 12.57 -18.22 7.16
C TYR A 283 11.77 -19.39 6.58
N GLY A 284 11.44 -19.36 5.29
CA GLY A 284 10.66 -20.43 4.64
C GLY A 284 10.66 -20.28 3.13
N VAL A 285 10.52 -21.41 2.44
CA VAL A 285 10.33 -21.51 0.99
C VAL A 285 9.10 -22.33 0.70
N SER A 286 8.36 -21.96 -0.36
CA SER A 286 7.20 -22.74 -0.79
C SER A 286 7.69 -24.05 -1.41
N VAL A 287 7.36 -25.17 -0.78
CA VAL A 287 7.68 -26.53 -1.24
C VAL A 287 6.45 -27.15 -1.91
N GLY A 288 6.18 -26.75 -3.16
CA GLY A 288 5.13 -27.33 -4.00
C GLY A 288 3.98 -26.38 -4.36
N GLN A 289 3.15 -26.79 -5.33
CA GLN A 289 1.92 -26.06 -5.67
C GLN A 289 0.89 -26.24 -4.55
N SER A 290 0.41 -25.14 -3.97
CA SER A 290 -0.77 -25.16 -3.12
C SER A 290 -1.98 -25.60 -3.96
N THR A 291 -2.52 -26.78 -3.70
CA THR A 291 -3.69 -27.28 -4.42
C THR A 291 -4.92 -26.42 -4.08
N PRO A 292 -5.63 -25.85 -5.06
CA PRO A 292 -6.87 -25.11 -4.80
C PRO A 292 -7.92 -25.98 -4.11
N PRO A 293 -8.78 -25.41 -3.24
CA PRO A 293 -9.86 -26.16 -2.60
C PRO A 293 -10.74 -26.87 -3.64
N GLY A 294 -10.97 -28.18 -3.48
CA GLY A 294 -11.83 -28.99 -4.35
C GLY A 294 -11.13 -29.92 -5.35
N THR A 295 -9.80 -29.99 -5.33
CA THR A 295 -9.04 -31.00 -6.10
C THR A 295 -8.33 -31.97 -5.17
N LEU A 296 -8.24 -33.25 -5.56
CA LEU A 296 -7.53 -34.26 -4.78
C LEU A 296 -6.02 -33.95 -4.83
N PRO A 297 -5.32 -33.97 -3.68
CA PRO A 297 -3.86 -33.86 -3.65
C PRO A 297 -3.24 -34.97 -4.48
N THR A 298 -2.47 -34.62 -5.51
CA THR A 298 -1.66 -35.59 -6.26
C THR A 298 -0.35 -35.81 -5.51
N VAL A 299 -0.06 -37.06 -5.15
CA VAL A 299 1.22 -37.43 -4.55
C VAL A 299 2.28 -37.40 -5.64
N GLN A 300 3.17 -36.39 -5.61
CA GLN A 300 4.37 -36.40 -6.43
C GLN A 300 5.35 -37.43 -5.84
N ASN A 301 5.50 -38.58 -6.50
CA ASN A 301 6.57 -39.52 -6.21
C ASN A 301 7.83 -39.06 -6.94
N SER A 302 8.71 -38.31 -6.27
CA SER A 302 10.05 -38.04 -6.78
C SER A 302 10.86 -39.34 -6.77
N ARG A 303 11.47 -39.67 -7.92
CA ARG A 303 12.35 -40.84 -8.08
C ARG A 303 13.83 -40.49 -7.83
N GLU A 304 14.11 -39.38 -7.17
CA GLU A 304 15.45 -39.05 -6.71
C GLU A 304 15.79 -39.84 -5.43
N TRP A 305 16.70 -40.80 -5.55
CA TRP A 305 17.25 -41.58 -4.44
C TRP A 305 18.13 -40.73 -3.48
N LEU A 306 18.53 -39.52 -3.89
CA LEU A 306 19.19 -38.52 -3.07
C LEU A 306 18.26 -37.31 -2.90
N ARG A 307 18.01 -36.87 -1.67
CA ARG A 307 17.24 -35.64 -1.42
C ARG A 307 18.01 -34.44 -1.98
N SER A 308 17.41 -33.71 -2.92
CA SER A 308 17.93 -32.42 -3.36
C SER A 308 17.97 -31.46 -2.18
N ALA A 309 19.09 -30.77 -1.98
CA ALA A 309 19.20 -29.76 -0.94
C ALA A 309 18.18 -28.65 -1.19
N GLN A 310 17.38 -28.32 -0.18
CA GLN A 310 16.50 -27.16 -0.25
C GLN A 310 17.35 -25.89 -0.22
N ARG A 311 16.91 -24.90 -0.98
CA ARG A 311 17.57 -23.59 -1.06
C ARG A 311 16.67 -22.55 -0.43
N PHE A 312 17.27 -21.65 0.33
CA PHE A 312 16.61 -20.56 1.01
C PHE A 312 17.14 -19.24 0.46
N PRO A 313 16.25 -18.27 0.16
CA PRO A 313 16.68 -16.98 -0.32
C PRO A 313 17.34 -16.20 0.82
N VAL A 314 18.60 -15.84 0.62
CA VAL A 314 19.35 -14.93 1.48
C VAL A 314 19.35 -13.56 0.81
N ILE A 315 18.78 -12.58 1.49
CA ILE A 315 18.69 -11.21 1.01
C ILE A 315 19.98 -10.48 1.36
N VAL A 316 20.67 -10.04 0.32
CA VAL A 316 21.93 -9.31 0.40
C VAL A 316 21.70 -7.86 0.01
N GLN A 317 22.12 -6.95 0.88
CA GLN A 317 22.18 -5.53 0.60
C GLN A 317 23.55 -5.15 0.03
N LEU A 318 23.54 -4.45 -1.10
CA LEU A 318 24.74 -3.97 -1.77
C LEU A 318 25.20 -2.64 -1.17
N GLU A 319 26.51 -2.44 -1.04
CA GLU A 319 27.11 -1.15 -0.73
C GLU A 319 27.20 -0.32 -2.03
N LEU A 320 26.11 0.37 -2.38
CA LEU A 320 25.94 1.10 -3.65
C LEU A 320 26.84 2.35 -3.77
N ASP A 321 27.51 2.78 -2.71
CA ASP A 321 28.45 3.93 -2.73
C ASP A 321 29.67 3.68 -3.61
N GLN A 322 29.92 2.42 -4.00
CA GLN A 322 31.02 2.01 -4.87
C GLN A 322 30.70 2.18 -6.37
N LEU A 323 29.44 2.44 -6.73
CA LEU A 323 28.99 2.54 -8.13
C LEU A 323 28.79 4.00 -8.54
N GLN A 324 29.55 4.45 -9.54
CA GLN A 324 29.40 5.80 -10.12
C GLN A 324 28.12 5.94 -10.95
N ASP A 325 27.68 4.87 -11.61
CA ASP A 325 26.43 4.82 -12.36
C ASP A 325 25.56 3.64 -11.88
N LYS A 326 24.43 3.97 -11.26
CA LYS A 326 23.46 2.99 -10.74
C LYS A 326 22.56 2.42 -11.84
N THR A 327 22.56 3.03 -13.03
CA THR A 327 21.75 2.62 -14.20
C THR A 327 22.23 1.30 -14.82
N VAL A 328 23.47 0.89 -14.52
CA VAL A 328 24.04 -0.38 -14.99
C VAL A 328 23.38 -1.58 -14.30
N LEU A 329 22.74 -1.38 -13.15
CA LEU A 329 22.05 -2.40 -12.38
C LEU A 329 20.73 -2.79 -13.06
N ARG A 330 20.73 -3.93 -13.77
CA ARG A 330 19.53 -4.48 -14.41
C ARG A 330 18.84 -5.50 -13.51
N VAL A 331 17.58 -5.22 -13.15
CA VAL A 331 16.74 -6.15 -12.38
C VAL A 331 16.59 -7.47 -13.14
N GLY A 332 16.73 -8.58 -12.42
CA GLY A 332 16.78 -9.93 -12.99
C GLY A 332 18.17 -10.38 -13.43
N GLY A 333 19.17 -9.49 -13.41
CA GLY A 333 20.56 -9.82 -13.72
C GLY A 333 21.12 -10.90 -12.80
N GLN A 334 21.96 -11.76 -13.36
CA GLN A 334 22.63 -12.82 -12.62
C GLN A 334 23.77 -12.27 -11.75
N ALA A 335 23.91 -12.88 -10.58
CA ALA A 335 24.92 -12.56 -9.61
C ALA A 335 25.52 -13.84 -9.03
N GLU A 336 26.79 -13.73 -8.68
CA GLU A 336 27.48 -14.68 -7.83
C GLU A 336 27.71 -14.06 -6.46
N VAL A 337 27.38 -14.81 -5.40
CA VAL A 337 27.48 -14.34 -4.02
C VAL A 337 28.31 -15.31 -3.20
N MET A 338 29.30 -14.78 -2.49
CA MET A 338 30.10 -15.51 -1.52
C MET A 338 30.01 -14.82 -0.15
N ALA A 339 29.63 -15.57 0.89
CA ALA A 339 29.61 -15.04 2.25
C ALA A 339 30.90 -15.35 3.01
N LEU A 340 31.30 -14.42 3.88
CA LEU A 340 32.50 -14.50 4.71
C LEU A 340 32.12 -14.47 6.21
N PRO A 341 31.48 -15.52 6.75
CA PRO A 341 30.89 -15.51 8.10
C PRO A 341 31.89 -15.54 9.27
N SER A 342 33.14 -15.97 9.06
CA SER A 342 34.15 -16.09 10.12
C SER A 342 35.39 -15.28 9.80
N GLU A 343 35.74 -14.29 10.63
CA GLU A 343 36.98 -13.52 10.49
C GLU A 343 38.21 -14.39 10.79
N GLY A 344 39.29 -14.23 9.99
CA GLY A 344 40.56 -14.96 10.18
C GLY A 344 40.64 -16.38 9.58
N ASN A 345 39.60 -16.84 8.89
CA ASN A 345 39.65 -18.14 8.20
C ASN A 345 40.56 -18.07 6.95
N PRO A 346 41.59 -18.94 6.80
CA PRO A 346 42.43 -18.98 5.61
C PRO A 346 41.62 -19.23 4.31
N LEU A 347 40.45 -19.88 4.42
CA LEU A 347 39.53 -20.08 3.29
C LEU A 347 38.99 -18.75 2.73
N ASN A 348 38.88 -17.71 3.54
CA ASN A 348 38.40 -16.40 3.07
C ASN A 348 39.39 -15.71 2.13
N LEU A 349 40.71 -15.91 2.33
CA LEU A 349 41.73 -15.38 1.44
C LEU A 349 41.64 -16.05 0.06
N LEU A 350 41.46 -17.37 0.06
CA LEU A 350 41.26 -18.14 -1.17
C LEU A 350 39.90 -17.82 -1.83
N GLY A 351 38.85 -17.62 -1.04
CA GLY A 351 37.55 -17.17 -1.52
C GLY A 351 37.58 -15.78 -2.15
N ARG A 352 38.32 -14.83 -1.57
CA ARG A 352 38.55 -13.50 -2.17
C ARG A 352 39.28 -13.61 -3.50
N LEU A 353 40.33 -14.43 -3.57
CA LEU A 353 41.08 -14.67 -4.81
C LEU A 353 40.21 -15.36 -5.85
N PHE A 354 39.36 -16.31 -5.44
CA PHE A 354 38.38 -16.96 -6.29
C PHE A 354 37.36 -15.97 -6.85
N MET A 355 36.75 -15.12 -6.00
CA MET A 355 35.79 -14.10 -6.47
C MET A 355 36.44 -13.07 -7.39
N TRP A 356 37.70 -12.70 -7.14
CA TRP A 356 38.46 -11.84 -8.05
C TRP A 356 38.70 -12.51 -9.41
N LEU A 357 39.07 -13.80 -9.42
CA LEU A 357 39.24 -14.58 -10.65
C LEU A 357 37.91 -14.76 -11.39
N MET A 358 36.82 -15.06 -10.69
CA MET A 358 35.47 -15.18 -11.26
C MET A 358 34.99 -13.86 -11.85
N SER A 359 35.28 -12.75 -11.19
CA SER A 359 35.01 -11.41 -11.72
C SER A 359 35.74 -11.14 -13.04
N TRP A 360 36.92 -11.70 -13.25
CA TRP A 360 37.62 -11.59 -14.54
C TRP A 360 37.09 -12.59 -15.57
N LEU A 361 36.72 -13.79 -15.14
CA LEU A 361 36.10 -14.80 -16.00
C LEU A 361 34.74 -14.36 -16.53
N SER A 362 34.03 -13.45 -15.85
CA SER A 362 32.79 -12.89 -16.38
C SER A 362 32.92 -12.01 -17.61
N TYR A 363 34.15 -11.71 -18.06
CA TYR A 363 34.37 -11.19 -19.41
C TYR A 363 34.25 -12.25 -20.52
N ALA A 364 34.38 -13.54 -20.17
CA ALA A 364 34.50 -14.62 -21.14
C ALA A 364 33.17 -15.29 -21.50
N TYR A 365 32.07 -14.96 -20.82
CA TYR A 365 30.75 -15.52 -21.08
C TYR A 365 29.69 -14.45 -21.34
#